data_AF-A0A1Z5JRS1-F1
#
_entry.id   AF-A0A1Z5JRS1-F1
#
_cell.length_a   1.000
_cell.length_b   1.000
_cell.length_c   1.000
_cell.angle_alpha   90.00
_cell.angle_beta   90.00
_cell.angle_gamma   90.00
#
_symmetry.space_group_name_H-M   'P 1'
#
loop_
_entity.id
_entity.type
_entity.pdbx_description
1 polymer ?
#
loop_
_entity_poly.entity_id
_entity_poly.type
_entity_poly.pdbx_seq_one_letter_code
_entity_poly.pdbx_strand_id
1 'polypeptide(L)'
;MSSSPSRKRPPSPLPPETTRSESAPTLTSPQSVKSSKTVRSGDKGYKGLRHFSLMVCKKVQEKGKTTYNQVADELVVAIKEEHADQRYDEKNIRRRVYDALNVLMAMDIIVKDRKDITWKGLPTSTSQDSDSMRQELAYRKQQIQKKRDALAELLVQQVCFRNLAQHNQKRVDSSKPDNKIPLPFIVVNTNSSAVIQCNMSKDLTDVMFDFNMPFEINDDNTILKRLGMHRSTMKELKEWLPQECLTYCNDHNMLNEVLAEEKMRPLKKQRSSIYD
;
A
#
# COMPACT_ATOMS: atom_id res chain seq x y z
N MET A 1 -2.44 49.77 -32.30
CA MET A 1 -1.75 49.24 -31.11
C MET A 1 -2.55 48.06 -30.59
N SER A 2 -1.90 46.89 -30.49
CA SER A 2 -2.05 45.81 -29.48
C SER A 2 -3.41 45.61 -28.79
N SER A 3 -3.92 44.42 -28.48
CA SER A 3 -3.58 43.00 -28.63
C SER A 3 -4.78 42.25 -28.02
N SER A 4 -5.11 41.03 -28.45
CA SER A 4 -5.93 40.12 -27.64
C SER A 4 -5.50 38.67 -27.87
N PRO A 5 -5.43 37.82 -26.84
CA PRO A 5 -4.72 36.53 -26.91
C PRO A 5 -5.64 35.34 -27.12
N SER A 6 -5.06 34.32 -27.79
CA SER A 6 -5.65 33.02 -28.12
C SER A 6 -6.01 32.16 -26.90
N ARG A 7 -7.19 31.55 -26.98
CA ARG A 7 -7.69 30.49 -26.08
C ARG A 7 -7.18 29.13 -26.56
N LYS A 8 -6.37 28.43 -25.76
CA LYS A 8 -6.00 27.02 -25.99
C LYS A 8 -7.05 26.09 -25.37
N ARG A 9 -7.56 25.13 -26.13
CA ARG A 9 -8.35 23.97 -25.68
C ARG A 9 -7.48 22.69 -25.69
N PRO A 10 -7.81 21.68 -24.86
CA PRO A 10 -7.00 20.48 -24.64
C PRO A 10 -7.22 19.40 -25.72
N PRO A 11 -6.28 18.44 -25.90
CA PRO A 11 -6.43 17.34 -26.85
C PRO A 11 -7.19 16.13 -26.27
N SER A 12 -8.00 15.51 -27.11
CA SER A 12 -8.77 14.27 -26.90
C SER A 12 -8.10 13.06 -27.59
N PRO A 13 -8.47 11.81 -27.24
CA PRO A 13 -7.63 10.61 -27.43
C PRO A 13 -7.79 9.92 -28.80
N LEU A 14 -6.79 9.12 -29.18
CA LEU A 14 -6.74 8.33 -30.42
C LEU A 14 -7.25 6.88 -30.23
N PRO A 15 -7.83 6.25 -31.27
CA PRO A 15 -8.47 4.93 -31.21
C PRO A 15 -7.53 3.75 -31.59
N PRO A 16 -7.98 2.48 -31.44
CA PRO A 16 -7.17 1.27 -31.67
C PRO A 16 -7.61 0.48 -32.93
N GLU A 17 -6.67 -0.11 -33.66
CA GLU A 17 -6.86 -1.19 -34.67
C GLU A 17 -5.48 -1.78 -35.03
N THR A 18 -5.23 -2.95 -35.62
CA THR A 18 -5.82 -4.32 -35.69
C THR A 18 -4.72 -5.18 -36.37
N THR A 19 -4.72 -6.48 -36.11
CA THR A 19 -3.88 -7.58 -36.63
C THR A 19 -3.57 -7.62 -38.14
N ARG A 20 -2.37 -8.08 -38.57
CA ARG A 20 -2.17 -9.26 -39.46
C ARG A 20 -0.69 -9.55 -39.82
N SER A 21 -0.49 -10.80 -40.23
CA SER A 21 0.70 -11.61 -40.49
C SER A 21 1.23 -11.57 -41.94
N GLU A 22 2.45 -12.14 -42.10
CA GLU A 22 3.02 -12.89 -43.25
C GLU A 22 3.99 -12.25 -44.28
N SER A 23 5.18 -12.88 -44.33
CA SER A 23 5.97 -13.33 -45.50
C SER A 23 6.97 -12.40 -46.25
N ALA A 24 8.13 -13.02 -46.58
CA ALA A 24 9.40 -12.51 -47.17
C ALA A 24 9.30 -12.16 -48.69
N PRO A 25 10.34 -11.68 -49.46
CA PRO A 25 11.63 -12.39 -49.74
C PRO A 25 12.90 -11.58 -50.22
N THR A 26 14.08 -12.23 -50.15
CA THR A 26 15.29 -12.34 -51.06
C THR A 26 16.09 -11.12 -51.64
N LEU A 27 17.46 -11.19 -51.58
CA LEU A 27 18.45 -11.22 -52.74
C LEU A 27 19.96 -10.93 -52.38
N THR A 28 20.79 -11.99 -52.45
CA THR A 28 22.06 -12.24 -53.23
C THR A 28 23.38 -11.39 -53.16
N SER A 29 24.44 -11.97 -52.53
CA SER A 29 25.91 -12.24 -52.88
C SER A 29 26.83 -11.27 -53.71
N PRO A 30 28.21 -11.31 -53.62
CA PRO A 30 29.07 -12.53 -53.61
C PRO A 30 30.44 -12.59 -52.83
N GLN A 31 30.76 -13.86 -52.47
CA GLN A 31 32.01 -14.65 -52.29
C GLN A 31 33.45 -14.08 -52.11
N SER A 32 34.16 -14.64 -51.10
CA SER A 32 35.45 -15.32 -51.30
C SER A 32 35.70 -16.44 -50.27
N VAL A 33 36.24 -17.56 -50.75
CA VAL A 33 36.36 -18.87 -50.10
C VAL A 33 37.70 -19.04 -49.35
N LYS A 34 37.67 -19.74 -48.21
CA LYS A 34 38.54 -20.91 -47.93
C LYS A 34 38.07 -21.68 -46.70
N SER A 35 38.04 -22.98 -46.89
CA SER A 35 37.48 -24.05 -46.08
C SER A 35 38.20 -24.34 -44.77
N SER A 36 37.45 -24.46 -43.68
CA SER A 36 37.75 -25.42 -42.61
C SER A 36 36.44 -25.86 -41.94
N LYS A 37 36.26 -27.18 -41.84
CA LYS A 37 35.04 -27.87 -41.40
C LYS A 37 34.60 -27.39 -40.01
N THR A 38 33.48 -26.67 -39.93
CA THR A 38 32.83 -26.34 -38.67
C THR A 38 31.92 -27.50 -38.24
N VAL A 39 32.40 -28.23 -37.23
CA VAL A 39 31.59 -29.14 -36.43
C VAL A 39 30.47 -28.33 -35.75
N ARG A 40 29.25 -28.84 -35.85
CA ARG A 40 27.99 -28.26 -35.38
C ARG A 40 28.09 -27.68 -33.96
N SER A 41 27.85 -26.38 -33.83
CA SER A 41 27.78 -25.65 -32.56
C SER A 41 26.39 -25.78 -31.94
N GLY A 42 26.17 -26.86 -31.17
CA GLY A 42 24.98 -27.02 -30.33
C GLY A 42 25.29 -27.35 -28.87
N ASP A 43 26.52 -27.77 -28.57
CA ASP A 43 26.88 -28.42 -27.30
C ASP A 43 28.05 -27.74 -26.57
N LYS A 44 28.14 -26.40 -26.61
CA LYS A 44 29.25 -25.63 -26.00
C LYS A 44 28.80 -24.69 -24.87
N GLY A 45 27.57 -24.81 -24.39
CA GLY A 45 27.01 -23.93 -23.35
C GLY A 45 27.76 -23.98 -22.01
N TYR A 46 28.35 -25.13 -21.69
CA TYR A 46 29.06 -25.39 -20.43
C TYR A 46 30.54 -24.96 -20.44
N LYS A 47 31.07 -24.49 -21.58
CA LYS A 47 32.47 -24.03 -21.71
C LYS A 47 32.62 -22.53 -21.93
N GLY A 48 31.51 -21.81 -22.00
CA GLY A 48 31.49 -20.38 -22.27
C GLY A 48 31.84 -19.53 -21.05
N LEU A 49 32.26 -18.28 -21.29
CA LEU A 49 32.56 -17.31 -20.24
C LEU A 49 31.37 -17.08 -19.30
N ARG A 50 30.14 -17.15 -19.83
CA ARG A 50 28.89 -17.09 -19.03
C ARG A 50 28.83 -18.19 -17.96
N HIS A 51 29.23 -19.41 -18.29
CA HIS A 51 29.22 -20.53 -17.35
C HIS A 51 30.29 -20.33 -16.27
N PHE A 52 31.52 -19.95 -16.67
CA PHE A 52 32.58 -19.64 -15.71
C PHE A 52 32.23 -18.46 -14.81
N SER A 53 31.66 -17.37 -15.34
CA SER A 53 31.21 -16.23 -14.54
C SER A 53 30.14 -16.60 -13.54
N LEU A 54 29.19 -17.45 -13.91
CA LEU A 54 28.16 -17.94 -12.99
C LEU A 54 28.76 -18.79 -11.86
N MET A 55 29.67 -19.71 -12.19
CA MET A 55 30.32 -20.58 -11.23
C MET A 55 31.24 -19.80 -10.27
N VAL A 56 32.02 -18.84 -10.78
CA VAL A 56 32.85 -17.93 -9.97
C VAL A 56 31.97 -17.10 -9.03
N CYS A 57 30.87 -16.52 -9.53
CA CYS A 57 29.93 -15.73 -8.73
C CYS A 57 29.36 -16.55 -7.56
N LYS A 58 28.81 -17.74 -7.87
CA LYS A 58 28.25 -18.64 -6.86
C LYS A 58 29.29 -19.06 -5.81
N LYS A 59 30.50 -19.39 -6.24
CA LYS A 59 31.56 -19.84 -5.34
C LYS A 59 32.05 -18.73 -4.40
N VAL A 60 32.16 -17.50 -4.88
CA VAL A 60 32.52 -16.34 -4.04
C VAL A 60 31.38 -16.01 -3.07
N GLN A 61 30.12 -16.11 -3.52
CA GLN A 61 28.93 -15.92 -2.67
C GLN A 61 28.86 -16.93 -1.52
N GLU A 62 29.05 -18.23 -1.81
CA GLU A 62 28.99 -19.30 -0.79
C GLU A 62 30.08 -19.15 0.28
N LYS A 63 31.29 -18.76 -0.12
CA LYS A 63 32.42 -18.63 0.81
C LYS A 63 32.42 -17.32 1.60
N GLY A 64 31.81 -16.25 1.07
CA GLY A 64 31.84 -14.91 1.64
C GLY A 64 33.22 -14.23 1.52
N LYS A 65 34.30 -14.90 1.90
CA LYS A 65 35.69 -14.45 1.75
C LYS A 65 36.56 -15.59 1.18
N THR A 66 37.32 -15.31 0.13
CA THR A 66 38.11 -16.30 -0.61
C THR A 66 39.34 -15.66 -1.28
N THR A 67 40.13 -16.42 -2.02
CA THR A 67 41.27 -15.93 -2.82
C THR A 67 41.18 -16.42 -4.26
N TYR A 68 41.89 -15.75 -5.18
CA TYR A 68 41.92 -16.15 -6.58
C TYR A 68 42.33 -17.62 -6.78
N ASN A 69 43.42 -18.06 -6.13
CA ASN A 69 43.92 -19.43 -6.25
C ASN A 69 42.88 -20.44 -5.75
N GLN A 70 42.26 -20.15 -4.60
CA GLN A 70 41.22 -21.00 -4.03
C GLN A 70 40.01 -21.14 -4.96
N VAL A 71 39.52 -20.05 -5.53
CA VAL A 71 38.41 -20.09 -6.49
C VAL A 71 38.81 -20.84 -7.76
N ALA A 72 40.01 -20.61 -8.28
CA ALA A 72 40.47 -21.25 -9.51
C ALA A 72 40.68 -22.76 -9.36
N ASP A 73 41.33 -23.19 -8.29
CA ASP A 73 41.65 -24.60 -8.07
C ASP A 73 40.38 -25.41 -7.75
N GLU A 74 39.44 -24.85 -6.97
CA GLU A 74 38.16 -25.50 -6.71
C GLU A 74 37.27 -25.61 -7.95
N LEU A 75 37.32 -24.63 -8.86
CA LEU A 75 36.60 -24.72 -10.13
C LEU A 75 37.20 -25.77 -11.06
N VAL A 76 38.51 -25.94 -11.05
CA VAL A 76 39.18 -26.99 -11.82
C VAL A 76 38.80 -28.37 -11.29
N VAL A 77 38.72 -28.55 -9.97
CA VAL A 77 38.27 -29.80 -9.34
C VAL A 77 36.80 -30.08 -9.68
N ALA A 78 35.90 -29.11 -9.47
CA ALA A 78 34.47 -29.28 -9.71
C ALA A 78 34.16 -29.67 -11.17
N ILE A 79 34.85 -29.06 -12.14
CA ILE A 79 34.65 -29.37 -13.57
C ILE A 79 35.24 -30.73 -13.97
N LYS A 80 36.36 -31.14 -13.34
CA LYS A 80 36.94 -32.48 -13.55
C LYS A 80 36.02 -33.58 -12.99
N GLU A 81 35.36 -33.32 -11.88
CA GLU A 81 34.40 -34.25 -11.26
C GLU A 81 33.11 -34.39 -12.07
N GLU A 82 32.55 -33.29 -12.58
CA GLU A 82 31.33 -33.33 -13.41
C GLU A 82 31.57 -33.97 -14.80
N HIS A 83 32.78 -33.86 -15.35
CA HIS A 83 33.09 -34.28 -16.71
C HIS A 83 34.46 -34.98 -16.82
N ALA A 84 34.53 -36.21 -16.28
CA ALA A 84 35.74 -37.04 -16.22
C ALA A 84 36.43 -37.33 -17.58
N ASP A 85 35.71 -37.22 -18.70
CA ASP A 85 36.21 -37.54 -20.05
C ASP A 85 36.80 -36.34 -20.83
N GLN A 86 36.71 -35.13 -20.29
CA GLN A 86 37.16 -33.94 -21.02
C GLN A 86 38.46 -33.40 -20.44
N ARG A 87 39.51 -33.38 -21.26
CA ARG A 87 40.76 -32.68 -20.95
C ARG A 87 40.52 -31.18 -20.90
N TYR A 88 40.04 -30.69 -19.77
CA TYR A 88 39.98 -29.26 -19.50
C TYR A 88 41.39 -28.73 -19.24
N ASP A 89 41.73 -27.69 -19.98
CA ASP A 89 43.01 -27.01 -19.83
C ASP A 89 42.91 -26.08 -18.61
N GLU A 90 43.57 -26.44 -17.52
CA GLU A 90 43.65 -25.68 -16.27
C GLU A 90 44.04 -24.20 -16.51
N LYS A 91 44.89 -23.97 -17.51
CA LYS A 91 45.29 -22.63 -17.97
C LYS A 91 44.11 -21.81 -18.50
N ASN A 92 43.17 -22.44 -19.21
CA ASN A 92 41.99 -21.77 -19.74
C ASN A 92 41.03 -21.36 -18.61
N ILE A 93 40.76 -22.28 -17.68
CA ILE A 93 39.89 -22.01 -16.52
C ILE A 93 40.47 -20.85 -15.70
N ARG A 94 41.76 -20.91 -15.37
CA ARG A 94 42.45 -19.81 -14.66
C ARG A 94 42.30 -18.47 -15.38
N ARG A 95 42.50 -18.43 -16.70
CA ARG A 95 42.31 -17.21 -17.50
C ARG A 95 40.87 -16.69 -17.41
N ARG A 96 39.87 -17.57 -17.45
CA ARG A 96 38.44 -17.22 -17.37
C ARG A 96 38.02 -16.74 -15.98
N VAL A 97 38.60 -17.29 -14.91
CA VAL A 97 38.34 -16.84 -13.54
C VAL A 97 38.77 -15.38 -13.37
N TYR A 98 39.91 -14.97 -13.94
CA TYR A 98 40.30 -13.56 -13.95
C TYR A 98 39.31 -12.66 -14.71
N ASP A 99 38.84 -13.09 -15.88
CA ASP A 99 37.84 -12.33 -16.65
C ASP A 99 36.57 -12.11 -15.82
N ALA A 100 36.06 -13.17 -15.18
CA ALA A 100 34.87 -13.13 -14.34
C ALA A 100 35.06 -12.23 -13.11
N LEU A 101 36.16 -12.39 -12.37
CA LEU A 101 36.43 -11.59 -11.17
C LEU A 101 36.57 -10.10 -11.50
N ASN A 102 37.21 -9.74 -12.62
CA ASN A 102 37.37 -8.34 -13.01
C ASN A 102 36.03 -7.68 -13.32
N VAL A 103 35.13 -8.39 -14.01
CA VAL A 103 33.77 -7.88 -14.28
C VAL A 103 32.96 -7.81 -12.99
N LEU A 104 33.00 -8.84 -12.14
CA LEU A 104 32.29 -8.83 -10.86
C LEU A 104 32.77 -7.69 -9.94
N MET A 105 34.06 -7.37 -9.98
CA MET A 105 34.63 -6.23 -9.26
C MET A 105 34.17 -4.90 -9.86
N ALA A 106 34.16 -4.76 -11.19
CA ALA A 106 33.69 -3.57 -11.88
C ALA A 106 32.18 -3.32 -11.67
N MET A 107 31.40 -4.40 -11.48
CA MET A 107 29.97 -4.36 -11.13
C MET A 107 29.71 -4.17 -9.64
N ASP A 108 30.76 -3.97 -8.83
CA ASP A 108 30.69 -3.78 -7.37
C ASP A 108 30.02 -4.96 -6.63
N ILE A 109 30.08 -6.16 -7.21
CA ILE A 109 29.54 -7.39 -6.61
C ILE A 109 30.53 -8.03 -5.63
N ILE A 110 31.82 -7.81 -5.86
CA ILE A 110 32.93 -8.31 -5.05
C ILE A 110 33.98 -7.22 -4.85
N VAL A 111 34.72 -7.30 -3.74
CA VAL A 111 35.85 -6.41 -3.44
C VAL A 111 37.13 -7.25 -3.37
N LYS A 112 38.21 -6.78 -4.00
CA LYS A 112 39.54 -7.40 -3.93
C LYS A 112 40.50 -6.53 -3.12
N ASP A 113 40.90 -7.02 -1.95
CA ASP A 113 41.95 -6.41 -1.14
C ASP A 113 43.21 -7.30 -1.20
N ARG A 114 44.23 -6.83 -1.92
CA ARG A 114 45.46 -7.58 -2.22
C ARG A 114 45.15 -8.99 -2.79
N LYS A 115 45.24 -10.03 -1.96
CA LYS A 115 44.98 -11.44 -2.31
C LYS A 115 43.58 -11.91 -1.91
N ASP A 116 42.92 -11.18 -1.02
CA ASP A 116 41.60 -11.52 -0.50
C ASP A 116 40.51 -10.96 -1.42
N ILE A 117 39.48 -11.77 -1.65
CA ILE A 117 38.29 -11.46 -2.43
C ILE A 117 37.10 -11.65 -1.50
N THR A 118 36.32 -10.60 -1.30
CA THR A 118 35.14 -10.61 -0.41
C THR A 118 33.89 -10.38 -1.22
N TRP A 119 32.85 -11.18 -0.95
CA TRP A 119 31.52 -11.02 -1.52
C TRP A 119 30.83 -9.79 -0.92
N LYS A 120 30.44 -8.84 -1.78
CA LYS A 120 29.70 -7.64 -1.38
C LYS A 120 28.19 -7.83 -1.51
N GLY A 121 27.76 -8.59 -2.53
CA GLY A 121 26.34 -8.79 -2.87
C GLY A 121 26.01 -8.21 -4.23
N LEU A 122 24.88 -8.61 -4.81
CA LEU A 122 24.39 -8.02 -6.06
C LEU A 122 23.96 -6.56 -5.79
N PRO A 123 24.28 -5.60 -6.68
CA PRO A 123 24.12 -4.15 -6.45
C PRO A 123 22.69 -3.66 -6.13
N THR A 124 21.68 -4.52 -6.23
CA THR A 124 20.29 -4.18 -5.90
C THR A 124 19.70 -4.97 -4.72
N SER A 125 20.38 -6.00 -4.19
CA SER A 125 19.63 -7.13 -3.61
C SER A 125 19.39 -7.15 -2.10
N THR A 126 19.80 -6.15 -1.30
CA THR A 126 19.58 -6.22 0.16
C THR A 126 19.28 -4.89 0.84
N SER A 127 20.13 -3.87 0.72
CA SER A 127 19.91 -2.62 1.46
C SER A 127 18.75 -1.80 0.90
N GLN A 128 18.75 -1.50 -0.40
CA GLN A 128 17.69 -0.73 -1.07
C GLN A 128 16.34 -1.47 -1.01
N ASP A 129 16.33 -2.79 -1.20
CA ASP A 129 15.14 -3.61 -1.03
C ASP A 129 14.62 -3.59 0.41
N SER A 130 15.52 -3.62 1.40
CA SER A 130 15.13 -3.54 2.82
C SER A 130 14.55 -2.17 3.18
N ASP A 131 15.08 -1.10 2.62
CA ASP A 131 14.59 0.27 2.85
C ASP A 131 13.23 0.48 2.16
N SER A 132 13.07 0.00 0.93
CA SER A 132 11.79 -0.02 0.21
C SER A 132 10.73 -0.82 0.98
N MET A 133 11.08 -2.01 1.48
CA MET A 133 10.21 -2.85 2.30
C MET A 133 9.83 -2.18 3.62
N ARG A 134 10.76 -1.46 4.27
CA ARG A 134 10.48 -0.68 5.48
C ARG A 134 9.51 0.47 5.20
N GLN A 135 9.67 1.15 4.07
CA GLN A 135 8.78 2.23 3.65
C GLN A 135 7.37 1.70 3.35
N GLU A 136 7.27 0.58 2.64
CA GLU A 136 5.99 -0.09 2.36
C GLU A 136 5.30 -0.57 3.65
N LEU A 137 6.06 -1.10 4.60
CA LEU A 137 5.53 -1.49 5.92
C LEU A 137 4.98 -0.28 6.68
N ALA A 138 5.69 0.85 6.68
CA ALA A 138 5.23 2.08 7.30
C ALA A 138 3.94 2.60 6.63
N TYR A 139 3.90 2.60 5.30
CA TYR A 139 2.73 2.97 4.52
C TYR A 139 1.52 2.08 4.84
N ARG A 140 1.69 0.75 4.83
CA ARG A 140 0.61 -0.19 5.16
C ARG A 140 0.11 -0.02 6.59
N LYS A 141 1.01 0.21 7.56
CA LYS A 141 0.60 0.52 8.94
C LYS A 141 -0.27 1.77 9.02
N GLN A 142 0.11 2.83 8.32
CA GLN A 142 -0.70 4.06 8.27
C GLN A 142 -2.07 3.81 7.63
N GLN A 143 -2.13 3.03 6.56
CA GLN A 143 -3.40 2.68 5.91
C GLN A 143 -4.30 1.83 6.81
N ILE A 144 -3.73 0.89 7.56
CA ILE A 144 -4.47 0.11 8.56
C ILE A 144 -5.03 1.05 9.63
N GLN A 145 -4.25 2.01 10.12
CA GLN A 145 -4.73 2.96 11.11
C GLN A 145 -5.90 3.80 10.58
N LYS A 146 -5.78 4.36 9.37
CA LYS A 146 -6.88 5.12 8.74
C LYS A 146 -8.17 4.29 8.60
N LYS A 147 -8.04 3.02 8.22
CA LYS A 147 -9.19 2.11 8.11
C LYS A 147 -9.81 1.80 9.48
N ARG A 148 -8.99 1.70 10.52
CA ARG A 148 -9.46 1.51 11.90
C ARG A 148 -10.20 2.73 12.41
N ASP A 149 -9.69 3.93 12.15
CA ASP A 149 -10.34 5.18 12.54
C ASP A 149 -11.71 5.33 11.82
N ALA A 150 -11.75 5.07 10.51
CA ALA A 150 -12.99 5.07 9.74
C ALA A 150 -13.99 4.01 10.25
N LEU A 151 -13.52 2.81 10.64
CA LEU A 151 -14.38 1.78 11.21
C LEU A 151 -14.98 2.23 12.56
N ALA A 152 -14.19 2.88 13.41
CA ALA A 152 -14.66 3.41 14.68
C ALA A 152 -15.74 4.49 14.47
N GLU A 153 -15.54 5.39 13.50
CA GLU A 153 -16.55 6.40 13.14
C GLU A 153 -17.86 5.76 12.63
N LEU A 154 -17.75 4.78 11.74
CA LEU A 154 -18.90 4.03 11.21
C LEU A 154 -19.66 3.28 12.32
N LEU A 155 -18.94 2.71 13.29
CA LEU A 155 -19.54 2.04 14.44
C LEU A 155 -20.39 3.02 15.25
N VAL A 156 -19.84 4.18 15.59
CA VAL A 156 -20.56 5.20 16.35
C VAL A 156 -21.78 5.68 15.57
N GLN A 157 -21.64 5.91 14.27
CA GLN A 157 -22.75 6.29 13.39
C GLN A 157 -23.85 5.23 13.37
N GLN A 158 -23.50 3.96 13.21
CA GLN A 158 -24.45 2.85 13.20
C GLN A 158 -25.25 2.78 14.51
N VAL A 159 -24.57 2.95 15.64
CA VAL A 159 -25.21 2.97 16.97
C VAL A 159 -26.15 4.17 17.08
N CYS A 160 -25.70 5.36 16.67
CA CYS A 160 -26.53 6.58 16.65
C CYS A 160 -27.82 6.38 15.86
N PHE A 161 -27.75 5.81 14.66
CA PHE A 161 -28.92 5.56 13.83
C PHE A 161 -29.85 4.51 14.41
N ARG A 162 -29.32 3.41 14.95
CA ARG A 162 -30.15 2.38 15.61
C ARG A 162 -30.89 2.94 16.82
N ASN A 163 -30.18 3.69 17.66
CA ASN A 163 -30.78 4.35 18.81
C ASN A 163 -31.84 5.37 18.40
N LEU A 164 -31.58 6.17 17.37
CA LEU A 164 -32.54 7.17 16.86
C LEU A 164 -33.79 6.50 16.31
N ALA A 165 -33.63 5.47 15.49
CA ALA A 165 -34.75 4.71 14.93
C ALA A 165 -35.60 4.09 16.04
N GLN A 166 -34.98 3.43 17.02
CA GLN A 166 -35.70 2.84 18.15
C GLN A 166 -36.40 3.89 19.02
N HIS A 167 -35.73 5.01 19.31
CA HIS A 167 -36.31 6.11 20.08
C HIS A 167 -37.51 6.71 19.36
N ASN A 168 -37.43 6.90 18.04
CA ASN A 168 -38.52 7.45 17.24
C ASN A 168 -39.69 6.47 17.10
N GLN A 169 -39.41 5.16 16.97
CA GLN A 169 -40.45 4.11 16.95
C GLN A 169 -41.26 4.05 18.25
N LYS A 170 -40.64 4.31 19.40
CA LYS A 170 -41.32 4.36 20.71
C LYS A 170 -42.20 5.60 20.89
N ARG A 171 -42.06 6.62 20.05
CA ARG A 171 -42.73 7.94 20.14
C ARG A 171 -43.85 8.14 19.11
N VAL A 172 -44.31 7.07 18.46
CA VAL A 172 -45.22 7.14 17.30
C VAL A 172 -46.57 7.82 17.60
N ASP A 173 -46.95 8.03 18.86
CA ASP A 173 -48.30 8.53 19.22
C ASP A 173 -48.46 10.03 19.50
N SER A 174 -47.50 10.94 19.22
CA SER A 174 -47.70 12.34 19.71
C SER A 174 -47.17 13.55 18.93
N SER A 175 -46.55 13.42 17.74
CA SER A 175 -45.99 14.60 17.05
C SER A 175 -46.50 14.79 15.63
N LYS A 176 -47.08 15.97 15.35
CA LYS A 176 -47.41 16.47 14.01
C LYS A 176 -46.20 16.36 13.05
N PRO A 177 -46.43 16.13 11.75
CA PRO A 177 -45.36 15.95 10.76
C PRO A 177 -44.45 17.18 10.59
N ASP A 178 -44.96 18.39 10.85
CA ASP A 178 -44.26 19.65 10.55
C ASP A 178 -43.05 19.96 11.45
N ASN A 179 -42.82 19.20 12.52
CA ASN A 179 -41.74 19.45 13.48
C ASN A 179 -40.59 18.43 13.38
N LYS A 180 -40.34 17.88 12.19
CA LYS A 180 -39.32 16.82 11.97
C LYS A 180 -38.32 17.23 10.90
N ILE A 181 -37.04 16.98 11.16
CA ILE A 181 -35.94 17.19 10.20
C ILE A 181 -35.44 15.80 9.79
N PRO A 182 -35.57 15.40 8.50
CA PRO A 182 -35.04 14.14 8.01
C PRO A 182 -33.51 14.20 7.87
N LEU A 183 -32.86 13.05 7.98
CA LEU A 183 -31.45 12.90 7.65
C LEU A 183 -31.28 12.65 6.13
N PRO A 184 -30.16 13.07 5.51
CA PRO A 184 -29.03 13.80 6.10
C PRO A 184 -29.28 15.31 6.19
N PHE A 185 -28.70 15.96 7.20
CA PHE A 185 -28.76 17.41 7.36
C PHE A 185 -27.46 17.97 7.95
N ILE A 186 -27.25 19.27 7.77
CA ILE A 186 -26.20 20.05 8.42
C ILE A 186 -26.85 21.15 9.26
N VAL A 187 -26.24 21.49 10.40
CA VAL A 187 -26.70 22.57 11.28
C VAL A 187 -25.61 23.61 11.40
N VAL A 188 -25.96 24.84 11.05
CA VAL A 188 -25.10 26.00 11.29
C VAL A 188 -25.60 26.69 12.55
N ASN A 189 -24.78 26.70 13.60
CA ASN A 189 -25.08 27.32 14.88
C ASN A 189 -24.31 28.64 15.03
N THR A 190 -24.94 29.67 15.56
CA THR A 190 -24.29 30.95 15.87
C THR A 190 -24.92 31.55 17.13
N ASN A 191 -24.37 32.64 17.64
CA ASN A 191 -24.92 33.33 18.81
C ASN A 191 -26.34 33.82 18.51
N SER A 192 -27.25 33.76 19.49
CA SER A 192 -28.62 34.28 19.36
C SER A 192 -28.70 35.76 19.00
N SER A 193 -27.64 36.54 19.27
CA SER A 193 -27.55 37.96 18.89
C SER A 193 -26.90 38.20 17.52
N ALA A 194 -26.52 37.14 16.78
CA ALA A 194 -25.90 37.27 15.47
C ALA A 194 -26.92 37.76 14.43
N VAL A 195 -26.48 38.66 13.57
CA VAL A 195 -27.23 39.10 12.39
C VAL A 195 -26.76 38.25 11.22
N ILE A 196 -27.71 37.55 10.60
CA ILE A 196 -27.48 36.63 9.48
C ILE A 196 -28.13 37.23 8.24
N GLN A 197 -27.34 37.49 7.21
CA GLN A 197 -27.86 37.82 5.88
C GLN A 197 -27.81 36.55 5.02
N CYS A 198 -28.96 36.16 4.47
CA CYS A 198 -29.07 34.99 3.59
C CYS A 198 -29.42 35.48 2.19
N ASN A 199 -28.58 35.16 1.22
CA ASN A 199 -28.85 35.37 -0.19
C ASN A 199 -28.90 34.02 -0.89
N MET A 200 -30.00 33.75 -1.58
CA MET A 200 -30.26 32.47 -2.21
C MET A 200 -30.54 32.66 -3.70
N SER A 201 -29.92 31.83 -4.53
CA SER A 201 -30.20 31.80 -5.95
C SER A 201 -31.66 31.36 -6.21
N LYS A 202 -32.22 31.76 -7.36
CA LYS A 202 -33.62 31.44 -7.71
C LYS A 202 -33.88 29.94 -7.83
N ASP A 203 -32.84 29.18 -8.16
CA ASP A 203 -32.84 27.73 -8.33
C ASP A 203 -32.44 26.97 -7.05
N LEU A 204 -32.17 27.68 -5.95
CA LEU A 204 -31.85 27.11 -4.64
C LEU A 204 -30.57 26.24 -4.61
N THR A 205 -29.74 26.35 -5.63
CA THR A 205 -28.48 25.61 -5.76
C THR A 205 -27.35 26.29 -5.00
N ASP A 206 -27.36 27.62 -4.98
CA ASP A 206 -26.37 28.44 -4.30
C ASP A 206 -27.03 29.24 -3.17
N VAL A 207 -26.51 29.04 -1.96
CA VAL A 207 -26.93 29.76 -0.76
C VAL A 207 -25.71 30.39 -0.12
N MET A 208 -25.77 31.70 0.07
CA MET A 208 -24.71 32.48 0.72
C MET A 208 -25.22 33.03 2.04
N PHE A 209 -24.48 32.75 3.11
CA PHE A 209 -24.77 33.23 4.45
C PHE A 209 -23.65 34.16 4.92
N ASP A 210 -23.99 35.42 5.19
CA ASP A 210 -23.09 36.37 5.82
C ASP A 210 -23.44 36.52 7.29
N PHE A 211 -22.51 36.13 8.15
CA PHE A 211 -22.64 36.23 9.60
C PHE A 211 -21.77 37.37 10.12
N ASN A 212 -22.34 38.24 10.96
CA ASN A 212 -21.55 39.27 11.65
C ASN A 212 -20.76 38.73 12.85
N MET A 213 -20.98 37.47 13.23
CA MET A 213 -20.39 36.79 14.38
C MET A 213 -19.88 35.40 13.97
N PRO A 214 -18.98 34.77 14.75
CA PRO A 214 -18.55 33.40 14.50
C PRO A 214 -19.71 32.40 14.48
N PHE A 215 -19.58 31.37 13.66
CA PHE A 215 -20.55 30.27 13.56
C PHE A 215 -19.83 28.91 13.58
N GLU A 216 -20.58 27.86 13.93
CA GLU A 216 -20.13 26.47 13.94
C GLU A 216 -20.99 25.65 12.98
N ILE A 217 -20.36 24.80 12.15
CA ILE A 217 -21.08 23.84 11.31
C ILE A 217 -21.00 22.47 11.99
N ASN A 218 -22.15 21.84 12.17
CA ASN A 218 -22.29 20.53 12.79
C ASN A 218 -23.08 19.60 11.86
N ASP A 219 -22.49 18.48 11.49
CA ASP A 219 -23.18 17.44 10.73
C ASP A 219 -24.14 16.65 11.61
N ASP A 220 -25.06 15.92 10.98
CA ASP A 220 -26.03 15.05 11.64
C ASP A 220 -25.41 14.10 12.67
N ASN A 221 -24.28 13.48 12.36
CA ASN A 221 -23.52 12.60 13.27
C ASN A 221 -23.11 13.34 14.56
N THR A 222 -22.60 14.56 14.43
CA THR A 222 -22.18 15.38 15.59
C THR A 222 -23.38 15.75 16.46
N ILE A 223 -24.51 16.08 15.84
CA ILE A 223 -25.76 16.35 16.56
C ILE A 223 -26.26 15.09 17.28
N LEU A 224 -26.24 13.92 16.63
CA LEU A 224 -26.63 12.65 17.25
C LEU A 224 -25.73 12.27 18.43
N LYS A 225 -24.41 12.52 18.30
CA LYS A 225 -23.48 12.36 19.42
C LYS A 225 -23.85 13.29 20.58
N ARG A 226 -24.10 14.58 20.32
CA ARG A 226 -24.51 15.58 21.34
C ARG A 226 -25.86 15.24 21.99
N LEU A 227 -26.78 14.61 21.26
CA LEU A 227 -28.06 14.11 21.78
C LEU A 227 -27.90 12.84 22.64
N GLY A 228 -26.69 12.31 22.79
CA GLY A 228 -26.42 11.11 23.60
C GLY A 228 -26.77 9.80 22.89
N MET A 229 -27.04 9.83 21.57
CA MET A 229 -27.45 8.65 20.81
C MET A 229 -26.29 7.70 20.48
N HIS A 230 -25.05 8.08 20.81
CA HIS A 230 -23.84 7.28 20.55
C HIS A 230 -23.60 6.16 21.58
N ARG A 231 -24.37 6.13 22.68
CA ARG A 231 -24.16 5.21 23.78
C ARG A 231 -25.12 4.03 23.71
N SER A 232 -24.59 2.81 23.86
CA SER A 232 -25.38 1.59 23.92
C SER A 232 -24.77 0.55 24.85
N THR A 233 -25.57 -0.46 25.20
CA THR A 233 -25.12 -1.58 26.02
C THR A 233 -24.47 -2.67 25.18
N MET A 234 -23.57 -3.46 25.78
CA MET A 234 -22.93 -4.59 25.10
C MET A 234 -23.96 -5.63 24.60
N LYS A 235 -25.13 -5.73 25.25
CA LYS A 235 -26.22 -6.62 24.83
C LYS A 235 -26.83 -6.14 23.51
N GLU A 236 -27.13 -4.85 23.39
CA GLU A 236 -27.67 -4.25 22.17
C GLU A 236 -26.67 -4.31 21.02
N LEU A 237 -25.37 -4.07 21.30
CA LEU A 237 -24.31 -4.19 20.31
C LEU A 237 -24.22 -5.61 19.73
N LYS A 238 -24.36 -6.65 20.56
CA LYS A 238 -24.40 -8.05 20.12
C LYS A 238 -25.59 -8.38 19.23
N GLU A 239 -26.67 -7.64 19.34
CA GLU A 239 -27.86 -7.81 18.50
C GLU A 239 -27.71 -7.09 17.15
N TRP A 240 -27.05 -5.93 17.13
CA TRP A 240 -26.96 -5.10 15.92
C TRP A 240 -25.73 -5.37 15.05
N LEU A 241 -24.67 -5.95 15.60
CA LEU A 241 -23.39 -6.15 14.93
C LEU A 241 -23.02 -7.64 14.85
N PRO A 242 -22.40 -8.09 13.75
CA PRO A 242 -21.81 -9.42 13.67
C PRO A 242 -20.78 -9.67 14.77
N GLN A 243 -20.69 -10.91 15.24
CA GLN A 243 -19.76 -11.29 16.31
C GLN A 243 -18.29 -11.03 15.94
N GLU A 244 -17.91 -11.28 14.69
CA GLU A 244 -16.55 -11.01 14.19
C GLU A 244 -16.17 -9.53 14.31
N CYS A 245 -17.10 -8.64 13.97
CA CYS A 245 -16.91 -7.19 14.12
C CYS A 245 -16.76 -6.80 15.59
N LEU A 246 -17.55 -7.38 16.48
CA LEU A 246 -17.47 -7.09 17.91
C LEU A 246 -16.16 -7.56 18.52
N THR A 247 -15.70 -8.76 18.17
CA THR A 247 -14.39 -9.27 18.61
C THR A 247 -13.28 -8.34 18.13
N TYR A 248 -13.28 -7.99 16.84
CA TYR A 248 -12.28 -7.08 16.28
C TYR A 248 -12.30 -5.70 16.94
N CYS A 249 -13.48 -5.11 17.14
CA CYS A 249 -13.63 -3.81 17.78
C CYS A 249 -13.20 -3.83 19.26
N ASN A 250 -13.45 -4.94 19.97
CA ASN A 250 -13.01 -5.14 21.35
C ASN A 250 -11.48 -5.25 21.43
N ASP A 251 -10.87 -6.05 20.57
CA ASP A 251 -9.41 -6.26 20.55
C ASP A 251 -8.63 -4.96 20.24
N HIS A 252 -9.27 -4.02 19.56
CA HIS A 252 -8.67 -2.74 19.17
C HIS A 252 -9.19 -1.54 19.99
N ASN A 253 -9.87 -1.76 21.12
CA ASN A 253 -10.40 -0.72 22.02
C ASN A 253 -11.35 0.31 21.36
N MET A 254 -12.03 -0.08 20.29
CA MET A 254 -12.96 0.79 19.54
C MET A 254 -14.32 0.94 20.23
N LEU A 255 -14.63 0.06 21.19
CA LEU A 255 -15.93 0.03 21.86
C LEU A 255 -16.06 1.05 23.01
N ASN A 256 -14.96 1.67 23.46
CA ASN A 256 -14.94 2.54 24.63
C ASN A 256 -15.80 3.81 24.45
N GLU A 257 -15.87 4.37 23.23
CA GLU A 257 -16.70 5.54 22.95
C GLU A 257 -18.21 5.20 22.93
N VAL A 258 -18.54 3.95 22.59
CA VAL A 258 -19.90 3.48 22.37
C VAL A 258 -20.51 2.85 23.63
N LEU A 259 -19.70 2.17 24.43
CA LEU A 259 -20.16 1.52 25.64
C LEU A 259 -20.47 2.58 26.70
N ALA A 260 -21.72 2.61 27.16
CA ALA A 260 -22.06 3.40 28.33
C ALA A 260 -21.34 2.81 29.56
N GLU A 261 -20.48 3.60 30.21
CA GLU A 261 -20.07 3.28 31.58
C GLU A 261 -21.33 3.10 32.42
N GLU A 262 -21.45 1.94 33.06
CA GLU A 262 -22.47 1.66 34.06
C GLU A 262 -22.30 2.66 35.22
N LYS A 263 -22.86 3.86 35.09
CA LYS A 263 -23.07 4.73 36.23
C LYS A 263 -24.02 3.99 37.15
N MET A 264 -23.46 3.41 38.22
CA MET A 264 -24.18 2.95 39.40
C MET A 264 -25.36 3.89 39.65
N ARG A 265 -26.59 3.37 39.50
CA ARG A 265 -27.79 4.10 39.87
C ARG A 265 -27.66 4.46 41.36
N PRO A 266 -27.79 5.73 41.76
CA PRO A 266 -27.84 6.05 43.18
C PRO A 266 -29.07 5.34 43.76
N LEU A 267 -28.84 4.54 44.82
CA LEU A 267 -29.91 3.92 45.58
C LEU A 267 -30.94 4.99 45.95
N LYS A 268 -32.21 4.72 45.62
CA LYS A 268 -33.35 5.53 46.08
C LYS A 268 -33.23 5.69 47.60
N LYS A 269 -32.95 6.91 48.08
CA LYS A 269 -33.18 7.26 49.49
C LYS A 269 -34.66 7.02 49.77
N GLN A 270 -34.98 5.99 50.55
CA GLN A 270 -36.26 5.87 51.22
C GLN A 270 -36.47 7.16 52.00
N ARG A 271 -37.51 7.92 51.64
CA ARG A 271 -38.07 8.94 52.54
C ARG A 271 -38.65 8.20 53.73
N SER A 272 -37.93 8.19 54.85
CA SER A 272 -38.49 7.87 56.15
C SER A 272 -39.45 9.00 56.53
N SER A 273 -40.73 8.66 56.53
CA SER A 273 -41.82 9.40 57.15
C SER A 273 -41.60 9.44 58.66
N ILE A 274 -41.25 10.59 59.22
CA ILE A 274 -41.45 10.92 60.65
C ILE A 274 -41.72 12.42 60.74
N TYR A 275 -42.98 12.78 60.93
CA TYR A 275 -43.39 13.96 61.71
C TYR A 275 -44.46 13.44 62.67
N ASP A 276 -44.05 13.24 63.92
CA ASP A 276 -44.85 13.59 65.09
C ASP A 276 -44.54 15.06 65.42
#